data_AF-A0A4V1XPG2-F1
#
_entry.id   AF-A0A4V1XPG2-F1
#
_cell.length_a   1.000
_cell.length_b   1.000
_cell.length_c   1.000
_cell.angle_alpha   90.00
_cell.angle_beta   90.00
_cell.angle_gamma   90.00
#
_symmetry.space_group_name_H-M   'P 1'
#
loop_
_entity.id
_entity.type
_entity.pdbx_description
1 polymer ?
#
loop_
_entity_poly.entity_id
_entity_poly.type
_entity_poly.pdbx_seq_one_letter_code
_entity_poly.pdbx_strand_id
1 'polypeptide(L)'
;MSCHRSALSRASATSPASPLEMVEYLLEKGADPNKPCESWACLQETPVQFLITHYISSMDMYKHRVIRILGLLLSSGADPNVRGDPESYFPLYMALAGAHGNSDCPPEVTGLLLEHGAVALIDEKSRPGDDAWADALSALIKENVDTKEADLKFAQKLDLVLRHHPKSLTDATWSGLLDYILGRPSRRSKALLKVALRYGCDPNAPYRPADSDDTDDMLQMLLEAGADPDLWADGEDRAVESALLFLNASPASPERRAMRR
;
A
#
# COMPACT_ATOMS: atom_id res chain seq x y z
N MET A 1 9.43 35.82 -7.21
CA MET A 1 8.59 34.83 -7.92
C MET A 1 7.38 34.55 -7.03
N SER A 2 6.19 35.03 -7.40
CA SER A 2 4.97 34.81 -6.62
C SER A 2 4.39 33.46 -6.98
N CYS A 3 4.48 32.50 -6.07
CA CYS A 3 3.87 31.19 -6.19
C CYS A 3 2.34 31.35 -6.23
N HIS A 4 1.73 31.12 -7.40
CA HIS A 4 0.28 31.30 -7.61
C HIS A 4 -0.47 30.06 -7.14
N ARG A 5 -0.62 29.91 -5.81
CA ARG A 5 -1.45 28.85 -5.24
C ARG A 5 -2.93 29.04 -5.59
N SER A 6 -3.63 27.96 -5.95
CA SER A 6 -5.08 28.00 -6.16
C SER A 6 -5.78 28.43 -4.86
N ALA A 7 -6.99 28.99 -4.98
CA ALA A 7 -7.79 29.34 -3.81
C ALA A 7 -8.07 28.11 -2.92
N LEU A 8 -8.32 26.95 -3.55
CA LEU A 8 -8.57 25.68 -2.89
C LEU A 8 -7.35 25.17 -2.11
N SER A 9 -6.16 25.18 -2.71
CA SER A 9 -4.94 24.73 -2.05
C SER A 9 -4.50 25.67 -0.91
N ARG A 10 -4.78 26.99 -1.02
CA ARG A 10 -4.55 27.95 0.07
C ARG A 10 -5.54 27.78 1.22
N ALA A 11 -6.82 27.62 0.91
CA ALA A 11 -7.87 27.37 1.89
C ALA A 11 -7.56 26.13 2.73
N SER A 12 -7.05 25.08 2.07
CA SER A 12 -6.63 23.83 2.71
C SER A 12 -5.46 24.00 3.67
N ALA A 13 -4.59 25.01 3.48
CA ALA A 13 -3.32 25.13 4.18
C ALA A 13 -3.26 26.20 5.29
N THR A 14 -4.03 27.30 5.23
CA THR A 14 -3.67 28.51 6.02
C THR A 14 -4.85 29.38 6.52
N SER A 15 -5.87 28.85 7.22
CA SER A 15 -6.86 29.74 7.86
C SER A 15 -7.20 29.38 9.32
N PRO A 16 -7.31 30.37 10.22
CA PRO A 16 -7.86 30.20 11.57
C PRO A 16 -9.39 30.13 11.59
N ALA A 17 -10.08 30.56 10.52
CA ALA A 17 -11.46 30.18 10.23
C ALA A 17 -11.44 28.83 9.51
N SER A 18 -12.33 27.89 9.86
CA SER A 18 -12.10 26.47 9.61
C SER A 18 -11.73 26.20 8.13
N PRO A 19 -10.55 25.60 7.84
CA PRO A 19 -10.14 25.29 6.47
C PRO A 19 -11.17 24.47 5.69
N LEU A 20 -11.97 23.68 6.42
CA LEU A 20 -13.07 22.93 5.85
C LEU A 20 -14.18 23.85 5.31
N GLU A 21 -14.72 24.77 6.12
CA GLU A 21 -15.76 25.71 5.67
C GLU A 21 -15.30 26.55 4.48
N MET A 22 -14.01 26.93 4.44
CA MET A 22 -13.47 27.68 3.30
C MET A 22 -13.41 26.82 2.04
N VAL A 23 -13.01 25.55 2.14
CA VAL A 23 -13.00 24.63 0.99
C VAL A 23 -14.44 24.36 0.53
N GLU A 24 -15.37 24.09 1.44
CA GLU A 24 -16.80 23.95 1.15
C GLU A 24 -17.32 25.16 0.39
N TYR A 25 -17.10 26.36 0.92
CA TYR A 25 -17.51 27.60 0.28
C TYR A 25 -16.92 27.78 -1.13
N LEU A 26 -15.63 27.47 -1.33
CA LEU A 26 -15.01 27.60 -2.65
C LEU A 26 -15.61 26.61 -3.66
N LEU A 27 -15.86 25.37 -3.24
CA LEU A 27 -16.50 24.35 -4.09
C LEU A 27 -17.94 24.76 -4.43
N GLU A 28 -18.70 25.29 -3.47
CA GLU A 28 -20.05 25.85 -3.70
C GLU A 28 -20.05 27.01 -4.71
N LYS A 29 -18.96 27.78 -4.79
CA LYS A 29 -18.78 28.85 -5.79
C LYS A 29 -18.22 28.36 -7.12
N GLY A 30 -18.11 27.04 -7.32
CA GLY A 30 -17.67 26.43 -8.58
C GLY A 30 -16.15 26.39 -8.76
N ALA A 31 -15.38 26.43 -7.67
CA ALA A 31 -13.95 26.16 -7.76
C ALA A 31 -13.72 24.71 -8.23
N ASP A 32 -12.95 24.55 -9.30
CA ASP A 32 -12.64 23.24 -9.87
C ASP A 32 -11.70 22.44 -8.94
N PRO A 33 -12.14 21.28 -8.40
CA PRO A 33 -11.34 20.49 -7.46
C PRO A 33 -10.18 19.74 -8.13
N ASN A 34 -10.09 19.73 -9.47
CA ASN A 34 -9.00 19.10 -10.23
C ASN A 34 -7.95 20.10 -10.71
N LYS A 35 -8.21 21.41 -10.59
CA LYS A 35 -7.32 22.43 -11.11
C LYS A 35 -6.01 22.45 -10.32
N PRO A 36 -4.86 22.11 -10.96
CA PRO A 36 -3.60 22.06 -10.25
C PRO A 36 -3.11 23.46 -9.88
N CYS A 37 -2.22 23.50 -8.90
CA CYS A 37 -1.48 24.69 -8.55
C CYS A 37 0.00 24.39 -8.35
N GLU A 38 0.82 25.42 -8.51
CA GLU A 38 2.24 25.34 -8.23
C GLU A 38 2.47 25.09 -6.73
N SER A 39 3.14 23.99 -6.42
CA SER A 39 3.61 23.63 -5.10
C SER A 39 4.93 24.34 -4.78
N TRP A 40 5.38 24.21 -3.54
CA TRP A 40 6.67 24.73 -3.08
C TRP A 40 7.88 24.06 -3.78
N ALA A 41 7.68 22.87 -4.37
CA ALA A 41 8.68 22.14 -5.13
C ALA A 41 8.69 22.52 -6.62
N CYS A 42 7.99 23.60 -7.01
CA CYS A 42 7.79 24.01 -8.40
C CYS A 42 7.12 22.96 -9.28
N LEU A 43 6.42 21.99 -8.67
CA LEU A 43 5.59 21.00 -9.36
C LEU A 43 4.15 21.49 -9.40
N GLN A 44 3.41 21.15 -10.45
CA GLN A 44 1.96 21.33 -10.44
C GLN A 44 1.32 20.16 -9.66
N GLU A 45 0.57 20.48 -8.62
CA GLU A 45 -0.15 19.50 -7.80
C GLU A 45 -1.66 19.77 -7.85
N THR A 46 -2.47 18.73 -8.04
CA THR A 46 -3.91 18.82 -7.80
C THR A 46 -4.19 19.07 -6.32
N PRO A 47 -5.36 19.61 -5.95
CA PRO A 47 -5.76 19.73 -4.54
C PRO A 47 -5.66 18.41 -3.77
N VAL A 48 -5.98 17.26 -4.39
CA VAL A 48 -5.82 15.92 -3.80
C VAL A 48 -4.34 15.59 -3.56
N GLN A 49 -3.47 15.75 -4.57
CA GLN A 49 -2.03 15.50 -4.41
C GLN A 49 -1.42 16.40 -3.34
N PHE A 50 -1.76 17.68 -3.35
CA PHE A 50 -1.29 18.66 -2.37
C PHE A 50 -1.62 18.21 -0.94
N LEU A 51 -2.85 17.75 -0.68
CA LEU A 51 -3.22 17.24 0.64
C LEU A 51 -2.40 16.02 1.05
N ILE A 52 -2.13 15.09 0.13
CA ILE A 52 -1.36 13.88 0.44
C ILE A 52 0.10 14.23 0.71
N THR A 53 0.72 15.09 -0.11
CA THR A 53 2.09 15.60 0.08
C THR A 53 2.23 16.27 1.45
N HIS A 54 1.29 17.16 1.76
CA HIS A 54 1.36 17.99 2.96
C HIS A 54 0.77 17.33 4.22
N TYR A 55 0.11 16.18 4.08
CA TYR A 55 -0.34 15.37 5.22
C TYR A 55 0.85 14.98 6.11
N ILE A 56 1.95 14.56 5.48
CA ILE A 56 3.16 14.03 6.17
C ILE A 56 3.82 15.11 7.03
N SER A 57 3.79 16.37 6.59
CA SER A 57 4.34 17.50 7.35
C SER A 57 3.38 18.08 8.40
N SER A 58 2.16 17.54 8.51
CA SER A 58 1.12 18.09 9.39
C SER A 58 1.27 17.57 10.83
N MET A 59 1.15 18.44 11.83
CA MET A 59 1.08 18.02 13.23
C MET A 59 -0.12 17.08 13.42
N ASP A 60 0.00 16.08 14.29
CA ASP A 60 -1.02 15.03 14.50
C ASP A 60 -2.44 15.57 14.68
N MET A 61 -2.60 16.72 15.35
CA MET A 61 -3.90 17.36 15.60
C MET A 61 -4.65 17.79 14.32
N TYR A 62 -3.96 17.93 13.18
CA TYR A 62 -4.55 18.36 11.91
C TYR A 62 -4.80 17.22 10.91
N LYS A 63 -4.34 16.00 11.21
CA LYS A 63 -4.51 14.82 10.34
C LYS A 63 -5.98 14.51 10.03
N HIS A 64 -6.84 14.53 11.05
CA HIS A 64 -8.29 14.34 10.87
C HIS A 64 -8.92 15.39 9.96
N ARG A 65 -8.41 16.63 10.01
CA ARG A 65 -8.89 17.71 9.14
C ARG A 65 -8.53 17.44 7.69
N VAL A 66 -7.30 17.00 7.42
CA VAL A 66 -6.87 16.67 6.05
C VAL A 66 -7.73 15.55 5.46
N ILE A 67 -8.01 14.49 6.23
CA ILE A 67 -8.90 13.39 5.79
C ILE A 67 -10.29 13.92 5.44
N ARG A 68 -10.86 14.82 6.26
CA ARG A 68 -12.18 15.43 5.98
C ARG A 68 -12.17 16.28 4.71
N ILE A 69 -11.14 17.10 4.51
CA ILE A 69 -11.03 17.93 3.30
C ILE A 69 -10.82 17.04 2.07
N LEU A 70 -10.02 15.98 2.18
CA LEU A 70 -9.84 15.01 1.10
C LEU A 70 -11.16 14.35 0.71
N GLY A 71 -11.92 13.85 1.69
CA GLY A 71 -13.24 13.27 1.45
C GLY A 71 -14.21 14.26 0.80
N LEU A 72 -14.18 15.53 1.22
CA LEU A 72 -14.98 16.60 0.62
C LEU A 72 -14.61 16.86 -0.84
N LEU A 73 -13.31 16.97 -1.15
CA LEU A 73 -12.83 17.17 -2.52
C LEU A 73 -13.28 16.02 -3.44
N LEU A 74 -13.04 14.77 -3.01
CA LEU A 74 -13.43 13.57 -3.76
C LEU A 74 -14.95 13.49 -3.96
N SER A 75 -15.74 13.80 -2.92
CA SER A 75 -17.20 13.86 -3.01
C SER A 75 -17.71 14.98 -3.91
N SER A 76 -16.89 16.02 -4.13
CA SER A 76 -17.20 17.17 -4.98
C SER A 76 -16.68 17.01 -6.41
N GLY A 77 -16.20 15.82 -6.79
CA GLY A 77 -15.75 15.51 -8.16
C GLY A 77 -14.26 15.69 -8.40
N ALA A 78 -13.44 15.78 -7.35
CA ALA A 78 -12.00 15.58 -7.53
C ALA A 78 -11.75 14.15 -8.04
N ASP A 79 -11.04 14.02 -9.14
CA ASP A 79 -10.66 12.74 -9.72
C ASP A 79 -9.34 12.27 -9.05
N PRO A 80 -9.36 11.14 -8.32
CA PRO A 80 -8.17 10.63 -7.63
C PRO A 80 -7.09 10.09 -8.58
N ASN A 81 -7.32 10.12 -9.88
CA ASN A 81 -6.37 9.68 -10.91
C ASN A 81 -5.70 10.85 -11.63
N VAL A 82 -6.09 12.10 -11.36
CA VAL A 82 -5.46 13.26 -11.98
C VAL A 82 -4.14 13.60 -11.27
N ARG A 83 -3.10 13.74 -12.08
CA ARG A 83 -1.81 14.32 -11.69
C ARG A 83 -1.70 15.75 -12.19
N GLY A 84 -1.14 16.64 -11.37
CA GLY A 84 -0.97 18.04 -11.74
C GLY A 84 0.12 18.27 -12.76
N ASP A 85 1.14 17.39 -12.81
CA ASP A 85 2.26 17.42 -13.75
C ASP A 85 2.59 16.01 -14.26
N PRO A 86 3.11 15.84 -15.50
CA PRO A 86 3.59 14.55 -16.01
C PRO A 86 4.66 13.87 -15.16
N GLU A 87 5.48 14.65 -14.45
CA GLU A 87 6.54 14.13 -13.57
C GLU A 87 6.01 13.80 -12.16
N SER A 88 4.75 14.14 -11.85
CA SER A 88 4.15 13.84 -10.55
C SER A 88 3.58 12.43 -10.47
N TYR A 89 3.66 11.85 -9.27
CA TYR A 89 3.05 10.57 -8.97
C TYR A 89 1.53 10.66 -8.84
N PHE A 90 0.85 9.56 -9.12
CA PHE A 90 -0.59 9.44 -8.88
C PHE A 90 -0.91 9.50 -7.39
N PRO A 91 -2.04 10.10 -7.00
CA PRO A 91 -2.47 10.17 -5.60
C PRO A 91 -2.39 8.85 -4.84
N LEU A 92 -2.85 7.75 -5.45
CA LEU A 92 -2.81 6.43 -4.82
C LEU A 92 -1.37 5.94 -4.57
N TYR A 93 -0.48 6.12 -5.54
CA TYR A 93 0.94 5.78 -5.36
C TYR A 93 1.57 6.61 -4.23
N MET A 94 1.29 7.92 -4.19
CA MET A 94 1.78 8.80 -3.12
C MET A 94 1.27 8.37 -1.73
N ALA A 95 0.03 7.91 -1.62
CA ALA A 95 -0.52 7.39 -0.37
C ALA A 95 0.16 6.08 0.07
N LEU A 96 0.58 5.23 -0.87
CA LEU A 96 1.30 3.99 -0.58
C LEU A 96 2.75 4.26 -0.17
N ALA A 97 3.51 4.94 -1.02
CA ALA A 97 4.95 5.20 -0.87
C ALA A 97 5.24 6.25 0.23
N GLY A 98 4.30 7.16 0.46
CA GLY A 98 4.58 8.43 1.11
C GLY A 98 5.24 9.41 0.14
N ALA A 99 4.95 10.70 0.27
CA ALA A 99 5.44 11.73 -0.65
C ALA A 99 6.99 11.92 -0.63
N HIS A 100 7.68 11.36 0.37
CA HIS A 100 9.14 11.45 0.55
C HIS A 100 9.80 10.12 0.96
N GLY A 101 9.22 8.98 0.59
CA GLY A 101 9.77 7.65 0.93
C GLY A 101 9.54 7.18 2.37
N ASN A 102 8.86 7.99 3.19
CA ASN A 102 8.37 7.58 4.51
C ASN A 102 6.84 7.44 4.49
N SER A 103 6.36 6.23 4.75
CA SER A 103 4.96 5.81 4.71
C SER A 103 4.13 6.33 5.90
N ASP A 104 4.04 7.65 6.08
CA ASP A 104 3.25 8.25 7.16
C ASP A 104 1.78 8.53 6.79
N CYS A 105 1.42 8.29 5.52
CA CYS A 105 0.03 8.39 5.08
C CYS A 105 -0.76 7.21 5.66
N PRO A 106 -1.88 7.46 6.36
CA PRO A 106 -2.61 6.43 7.05
C PRO A 106 -3.48 5.63 6.06
N PRO A 107 -3.85 4.38 6.38
CA PRO A 107 -4.66 3.55 5.49
C PRO A 107 -5.98 4.19 5.06
N GLU A 108 -6.56 5.06 5.89
CA GLU A 108 -7.80 5.80 5.62
C GLU A 108 -7.71 6.67 4.36
N VAL A 109 -6.54 7.27 4.08
CA VAL A 109 -6.35 8.05 2.84
C VAL A 109 -6.36 7.11 1.63
N THR A 110 -5.74 5.94 1.73
CA THR A 110 -5.75 4.92 0.67
C THR A 110 -7.17 4.42 0.43
N GLY A 111 -7.92 4.16 1.52
CA GLY A 111 -9.33 3.76 1.45
C GLY A 111 -10.19 4.80 0.72
N LEU A 112 -10.11 6.07 1.12
CA LEU A 112 -10.86 7.15 0.47
C LEU A 112 -10.58 7.26 -1.02
N LEU A 113 -9.30 7.19 -1.42
CA LEU A 113 -8.95 7.23 -2.84
C LEU A 113 -9.57 6.05 -3.60
N LEU A 114 -9.46 4.83 -3.07
CA LEU A 114 -10.00 3.62 -3.70
C LEU A 114 -11.53 3.62 -3.78
N GLU A 115 -12.22 4.07 -2.72
CA GLU A 115 -13.68 4.22 -2.67
C GLU A 115 -14.20 5.20 -3.73
N HIS A 116 -13.41 6.22 -4.05
CA HIS A 116 -13.73 7.22 -5.07
C HIS A 116 -13.13 6.89 -6.47
N GLY A 117 -12.74 5.64 -6.70
CA GLY A 117 -12.37 5.15 -8.03
C GLY A 117 -10.91 5.38 -8.42
N ALA A 118 -10.01 5.52 -7.44
CA ALA A 118 -8.59 5.48 -7.71
C ALA A 118 -8.20 4.14 -8.35
N VAL A 119 -7.68 4.22 -9.57
CA VAL A 119 -7.12 3.14 -10.34
C VAL A 119 -5.67 3.52 -10.60
N ALA A 120 -4.74 2.73 -10.07
CA ALA A 120 -3.34 3.02 -10.26
C ALA A 120 -2.93 2.88 -11.73
N LEU A 121 -2.63 3.98 -12.43
CA LEU A 121 -2.41 3.92 -13.89
C LEU A 121 -1.40 4.98 -14.43
N ILE A 122 -0.15 4.59 -14.76
CA ILE A 122 0.83 5.38 -15.54
C ILE A 122 0.71 5.17 -17.08
N ASP A 123 0.03 6.08 -17.81
CA ASP A 123 0.34 6.55 -19.19
C ASP A 123 -0.87 7.34 -19.75
N GLU A 124 -0.57 8.43 -20.48
CA GLU A 124 -1.53 9.44 -21.00
C GLU A 124 -2.40 8.99 -22.19
N LYS A 125 -2.13 7.82 -22.77
CA LYS A 125 -2.78 7.31 -23.98
C LYS A 125 -3.48 5.98 -23.76
N SER A 126 -3.12 5.23 -22.74
CA SER A 126 -3.76 3.97 -22.36
C SER A 126 -3.36 3.66 -20.93
N ARG A 127 -4.22 2.95 -20.18
CA ARG A 127 -3.82 2.28 -18.94
C ARG A 127 -2.36 1.78 -19.07
N PRO A 128 -1.43 2.02 -18.12
CA PRO A 128 -0.19 1.24 -18.10
C PRO A 128 -0.58 -0.22 -18.27
N GLY A 129 0.22 -0.97 -19.02
CA GLY A 129 0.14 -2.42 -18.92
C GLY A 129 0.20 -2.82 -17.44
N ASP A 130 -0.56 -3.85 -17.08
CA ASP A 130 -0.61 -4.38 -15.71
C ASP A 130 0.80 -4.53 -15.09
N ASP A 131 1.81 -4.76 -15.93
CA ASP A 131 3.23 -4.89 -15.60
C ASP A 131 3.84 -3.66 -14.92
N ALA A 132 3.63 -2.43 -15.40
CA ALA A 132 4.30 -1.25 -14.83
C ALA A 132 3.79 -0.91 -13.41
N TRP A 133 2.51 -1.18 -13.15
CA TRP A 133 1.94 -1.08 -11.81
C TRP A 133 2.43 -2.22 -10.91
N ALA A 134 2.45 -3.45 -11.43
CA ALA A 134 2.98 -4.59 -10.68
C ALA A 134 4.44 -4.38 -10.28
N ASP A 135 5.27 -3.82 -11.17
CA ASP A 135 6.67 -3.47 -10.90
C ASP A 135 6.79 -2.39 -9.83
N ALA A 136 5.98 -1.32 -9.92
CA ALA A 136 5.96 -0.26 -8.93
C ALA A 136 5.53 -0.78 -7.55
N LEU A 137 4.46 -1.58 -7.49
CA LEU A 137 3.97 -2.19 -6.25
C LEU A 137 4.99 -3.19 -5.68
N SER A 138 5.66 -3.94 -6.54
CA SER A 138 6.75 -4.84 -6.18
C SER A 138 7.93 -4.09 -5.55
N ALA A 139 8.32 -2.95 -6.15
CA ALA A 139 9.36 -2.08 -5.59
C ALA A 139 8.97 -1.54 -4.21
N LEU A 140 7.71 -1.09 -4.04
CA LEU A 140 7.21 -0.59 -2.75
C LEU A 140 7.19 -1.67 -1.67
N ILE A 141 6.80 -2.90 -2.01
CA ILE A 141 6.83 -4.03 -1.07
C ILE A 141 8.27 -4.31 -0.62
N LYS A 142 9.22 -4.33 -1.57
CA LYS A 142 10.64 -4.56 -1.27
C LYS A 142 11.22 -3.47 -0.37
N GLU A 143 10.97 -2.20 -0.71
CA GLU A 143 11.37 -1.06 0.11
C GLU A 143 10.78 -1.16 1.52
N ASN A 144 9.50 -1.52 1.64
CA ASN A 144 8.84 -1.63 2.94
C ASN A 144 9.45 -2.73 3.84
N VAL A 145 9.78 -3.88 3.26
CA VAL A 145 10.47 -4.98 3.96
C VAL A 145 11.84 -4.52 4.49
N ASP A 146 12.53 -3.62 3.76
CA ASP A 146 13.87 -3.14 4.10
C ASP A 146 13.92 -1.99 5.11
N THR A 147 12.81 -1.29 5.31
CA THR A 147 12.75 -0.18 6.28
C THR A 147 12.95 -0.68 7.72
N LYS A 148 13.58 0.11 8.59
CA LYS A 148 13.93 -0.32 9.97
C LYS A 148 12.84 -0.09 11.02
N GLU A 149 11.85 0.76 10.74
CA GLU A 149 10.80 1.09 11.71
C GLU A 149 9.81 -0.08 11.91
N ALA A 150 8.76 0.03 12.70
CA ALA A 150 7.84 -1.09 12.96
C ALA A 150 6.46 -0.93 12.28
N ASP A 151 6.32 -0.01 11.32
CA ASP A 151 5.00 0.38 10.82
C ASP A 151 4.34 -0.72 9.96
N LEU A 152 3.18 -1.20 10.42
CA LEU A 152 2.32 -2.19 9.76
C LEU A 152 1.28 -1.56 8.81
N LYS A 153 1.20 -0.22 8.77
CA LYS A 153 0.24 0.50 7.91
C LYS A 153 0.40 0.16 6.43
N PHE A 154 1.62 -0.13 5.96
CA PHE A 154 1.82 -0.49 4.56
C PHE A 154 1.10 -1.80 4.20
N ALA A 155 1.17 -2.84 5.04
CA ALA A 155 0.42 -4.08 4.82
C ALA A 155 -1.10 -3.83 4.82
N GLN A 156 -1.60 -2.94 5.68
CA GLN A 156 -3.01 -2.54 5.68
C GLN A 156 -3.43 -1.81 4.40
N LYS A 157 -2.58 -0.89 3.90
CA LYS A 157 -2.79 -0.21 2.63
C LYS A 157 -2.76 -1.17 1.45
N LEU A 158 -1.81 -2.11 1.43
CA LEU A 158 -1.72 -3.14 0.40
C LEU A 158 -2.97 -4.03 0.40
N ASP A 159 -3.44 -4.46 1.56
CA ASP A 159 -4.69 -5.22 1.70
C ASP A 159 -5.87 -4.42 1.13
N LEU A 160 -5.99 -3.12 1.41
CA LEU A 160 -7.03 -2.27 0.81
C LEU A 160 -6.94 -2.23 -0.72
N VAL A 161 -5.74 -2.02 -1.28
CA VAL A 161 -5.53 -2.00 -2.73
C VAL A 161 -5.98 -3.32 -3.35
N LEU A 162 -5.57 -4.46 -2.78
CA LEU A 162 -5.90 -5.78 -3.32
C LEU A 162 -7.37 -6.17 -3.12
N ARG A 163 -8.09 -5.61 -2.14
CA ARG A 163 -9.55 -5.76 -2.05
C ARG A 163 -10.27 -5.11 -3.23
N HIS A 164 -9.84 -3.92 -3.62
CA HIS A 164 -10.45 -3.18 -4.73
C HIS A 164 -9.96 -3.68 -6.09
N HIS A 165 -8.69 -4.10 -6.16
CA HIS A 165 -8.00 -4.50 -7.38
C HIS A 165 -7.30 -5.87 -7.18
N PRO A 166 -8.03 -6.98 -7.02
CA PRO A 166 -7.45 -8.29 -6.68
C PRO A 166 -6.53 -8.87 -7.76
N LYS A 167 -6.61 -8.35 -9.00
CA LYS A 167 -5.77 -8.76 -10.13
C LYS A 167 -4.53 -7.88 -10.32
N SER A 168 -4.26 -6.96 -9.40
CA SER A 168 -3.10 -6.06 -9.50
C SER A 168 -1.75 -6.77 -9.38
N LEU A 169 -1.71 -7.98 -8.81
CA LEU A 169 -0.51 -8.81 -8.70
C LEU A 169 -0.82 -10.18 -9.31
N THR A 170 0.06 -10.64 -10.20
CA THR A 170 -0.04 -11.97 -10.82
C THR A 170 0.70 -13.00 -9.98
N ASP A 171 0.46 -14.29 -10.23
CA ASP A 171 1.19 -15.39 -9.57
C ASP A 171 2.70 -15.26 -9.76
N ALA A 172 3.14 -14.81 -10.95
CA ALA A 172 4.54 -14.53 -11.24
C ALA A 172 5.10 -13.39 -10.40
N THR A 173 4.32 -12.31 -10.22
CA THR A 173 4.71 -11.19 -9.36
C THR A 173 4.80 -11.62 -7.90
N TRP A 174 3.83 -12.41 -7.43
CA TRP A 174 3.83 -12.96 -6.07
C TRP A 174 5.00 -13.87 -5.80
N SER A 175 5.35 -14.76 -6.74
CA SER A 175 6.48 -15.69 -6.58
C SER A 175 7.80 -14.95 -6.30
N GLY A 176 8.09 -13.90 -7.08
CA GLY A 176 9.29 -13.09 -6.86
C GLY A 176 9.25 -12.25 -5.58
N LEU A 177 8.06 -11.88 -5.10
CA LEU A 177 7.88 -11.18 -3.83
C LEU A 177 7.96 -12.12 -2.63
N LEU A 178 7.51 -13.35 -2.78
CA LEU A 178 7.49 -14.35 -1.71
C LEU A 178 8.91 -14.70 -1.27
N ASP A 179 9.81 -14.96 -2.23
CA ASP A 179 11.24 -15.18 -1.94
C ASP A 179 11.84 -13.99 -1.17
N TYR A 180 11.52 -12.77 -1.58
CA TYR A 180 12.03 -11.57 -0.93
C TYR A 180 11.45 -11.36 0.49
N ILE A 181 10.16 -11.61 0.68
CA ILE A 181 9.46 -11.49 1.97
C ILE A 181 10.00 -12.54 2.95
N LEU A 182 10.18 -13.79 2.50
CA LEU A 182 10.66 -14.90 3.33
C LEU A 182 12.15 -14.83 3.63
N GLY A 183 12.96 -14.28 2.71
CA GLY A 183 14.38 -14.07 2.93
C GLY A 183 14.70 -12.97 3.95
N ARG A 184 13.69 -12.20 4.41
CA ARG A 184 13.84 -11.10 5.38
C ARG A 184 12.76 -11.17 6.45
N PRO A 185 12.75 -12.24 7.27
CA PRO A 185 11.70 -12.47 8.26
C PRO A 185 11.66 -11.33 9.28
N SER A 186 10.48 -10.78 9.47
CA SER A 186 10.21 -9.66 10.38
C SER A 186 8.72 -9.57 10.66
N ARG A 187 8.32 -8.75 11.65
CA ARG A 187 6.89 -8.44 11.88
C ARG A 187 6.19 -7.88 10.64
N ARG A 188 6.90 -7.14 9.78
CA ARG A 188 6.35 -6.61 8.53
C ARG A 188 6.21 -7.68 7.47
N SER A 189 7.26 -8.46 7.26
CA SER A 189 7.26 -9.57 6.31
C SER A 189 6.17 -10.58 6.65
N LYS A 190 5.93 -10.85 7.94
CA LYS A 190 4.78 -11.63 8.43
C LYS A 190 3.44 -11.00 8.04
N ALA A 191 3.28 -9.68 8.24
CA ALA A 191 2.05 -8.98 7.87
C ALA A 191 1.81 -8.98 6.36
N LEU A 192 2.87 -8.79 5.56
CA LEU A 192 2.82 -8.84 4.10
C LEU A 192 2.53 -10.25 3.58
N LEU A 193 3.14 -11.28 4.18
CA LEU A 193 2.86 -12.67 3.86
C LEU A 193 1.37 -13.02 4.10
N LYS A 194 0.79 -12.57 5.22
CA LYS A 194 -0.65 -12.74 5.46
C LYS A 194 -1.52 -12.13 4.37
N VAL A 195 -1.13 -10.95 3.87
CA VAL A 195 -1.84 -10.30 2.76
C VAL A 195 -1.64 -11.10 1.47
N ALA A 196 -0.41 -11.48 1.14
CA ALA A 196 -0.09 -12.27 -0.05
C ALA A 196 -0.91 -13.58 -0.12
N LEU A 197 -0.90 -14.36 0.95
CA LEU A 197 -1.64 -15.62 1.04
C LEU A 197 -3.16 -15.42 0.92
N ARG A 198 -3.70 -14.31 1.44
CA ARG A 198 -5.13 -13.99 1.31
C ARG A 198 -5.54 -13.75 -0.15
N TYR A 199 -4.65 -13.18 -0.97
CA TYR A 199 -4.94 -12.84 -2.37
C TYR A 199 -4.34 -13.82 -3.38
N GLY A 200 -4.19 -15.09 -2.97
CA GLY A 200 -3.89 -16.19 -3.90
C GLY A 200 -2.42 -16.39 -4.22
N CYS A 201 -1.50 -15.81 -3.44
CA CYS A 201 -0.09 -16.19 -3.52
C CYS A 201 0.05 -17.71 -3.29
N ASP A 202 0.73 -18.40 -4.21
CA ASP A 202 1.00 -19.82 -4.09
C ASP A 202 1.97 -20.09 -2.93
N PRO A 203 1.56 -20.78 -1.86
CA PRO A 203 2.43 -21.07 -0.74
C PRO A 203 3.52 -22.10 -1.06
N ASN A 204 3.45 -22.75 -2.23
CA ASN A 204 4.44 -23.70 -2.75
C ASN A 204 5.43 -23.08 -3.73
N ALA A 205 5.30 -21.79 -4.04
CA ALA A 205 6.24 -21.12 -4.93
C ALA A 205 7.67 -21.27 -4.36
N PRO A 206 8.69 -21.47 -5.20
CA PRO A 206 10.05 -21.72 -4.73
C PRO A 206 10.60 -20.51 -3.97
N TYR A 207 11.13 -20.72 -2.77
CA TYR A 207 11.74 -19.69 -1.94
C TYR A 207 12.93 -20.24 -1.16
N ARG A 208 13.80 -19.34 -0.67
CA ARG A 208 14.85 -19.69 0.29
C ARG A 208 14.59 -19.05 1.66
N PRO A 209 14.21 -19.83 2.69
CA PRO A 209 13.97 -19.25 4.01
C PRO A 209 15.27 -18.69 4.60
N ALA A 210 15.18 -17.60 5.34
CA ALA A 210 16.29 -17.12 6.14
C ALA A 210 16.40 -17.93 7.44
N ASP A 211 17.62 -18.10 7.96
CA ASP A 211 17.84 -18.72 9.27
C ASP A 211 17.55 -17.69 10.38
N SER A 212 16.34 -17.74 10.95
CA SER A 212 15.91 -16.86 12.04
C SER A 212 14.69 -17.39 12.81
N ASP A 213 14.51 -16.97 14.05
CA ASP A 213 13.33 -17.32 14.87
C ASP A 213 12.02 -16.81 14.25
N ASP A 214 12.05 -15.69 13.51
CA ASP A 214 10.86 -15.16 12.85
C ASP A 214 10.42 -16.03 11.65
N THR A 215 11.29 -16.92 11.18
CA THR A 215 11.06 -17.83 10.06
C THR A 215 10.04 -18.91 10.42
N ASP A 216 10.09 -19.46 11.64
CA ASP A 216 9.18 -20.54 12.08
C ASP A 216 7.71 -20.13 11.99
N ASP A 217 7.38 -18.93 12.45
CA ASP A 217 6.04 -18.35 12.36
C ASP A 217 5.58 -18.18 10.90
N MET A 218 6.48 -17.80 9.99
CA MET A 218 6.17 -17.61 8.57
C MET A 218 5.99 -18.96 7.86
N LEU A 219 6.81 -19.95 8.18
CA LEU A 219 6.64 -21.33 7.70
C LEU A 219 5.32 -21.92 8.18
N GLN A 220 4.96 -21.68 9.45
CA GLN A 220 3.66 -22.08 9.97
C GLN A 220 2.51 -21.45 9.15
N MET A 221 2.60 -20.18 8.80
CA MET A 221 1.58 -19.53 7.94
C MET A 221 1.46 -20.19 6.56
N LEU A 222 2.59 -20.54 5.94
CA LEU A 222 2.60 -21.22 4.64
C LEU A 222 1.95 -22.60 4.74
N LEU A 223 2.28 -23.38 5.77
CA LEU A 223 1.68 -24.69 6.02
C LEU A 223 0.16 -24.58 6.28
N GLU A 224 -0.26 -23.59 7.06
CA GLU A 224 -1.69 -23.30 7.28
C GLU A 224 -2.41 -22.88 5.99
N ALA A 225 -1.69 -22.25 5.05
CA ALA A 225 -2.20 -21.92 3.73
C ALA A 225 -2.15 -23.10 2.73
N GLY A 226 -1.69 -24.29 3.15
CA GLY A 226 -1.67 -25.49 2.33
C GLY A 226 -0.36 -25.70 1.56
N ALA A 227 0.75 -25.16 2.05
CA ALA A 227 2.04 -25.54 1.52
C ALA A 227 2.34 -27.03 1.75
N ASP A 228 2.94 -27.64 0.73
CA ASP A 228 3.45 -28.99 0.73
C ASP A 228 4.89 -28.98 1.29
N PRO A 229 5.12 -29.54 2.49
CA PRO A 229 6.45 -29.56 3.09
C PRO A 229 7.43 -30.43 2.30
N ASP A 230 6.96 -31.37 1.48
CA ASP A 230 7.83 -32.26 0.70
C ASP A 230 8.44 -31.53 -0.50
N LEU A 231 7.80 -30.47 -1.01
CA LEU A 231 8.32 -29.62 -2.08
C LEU A 231 9.45 -28.68 -1.63
N TRP A 232 9.64 -28.51 -0.32
CA TRP A 232 10.69 -27.67 0.25
C TRP A 232 11.96 -28.47 0.58
N ALA A 233 11.89 -29.80 0.51
CA ALA A 233 12.92 -30.71 0.98
C ALA A 233 13.98 -31.04 -0.08
N ASP A 234 14.46 -30.05 -0.83
CA ASP A 234 15.58 -30.21 -1.75
C ASP A 234 16.92 -30.15 -0.98
N GLY A 235 17.11 -31.08 -0.04
CA GLY A 235 18.38 -31.44 0.58
C GLY A 235 19.04 -30.38 1.48
N GLU A 236 18.95 -30.58 2.80
CA GLU A 236 19.70 -29.91 3.89
C GLU A 236 19.04 -28.73 4.62
N ASP A 237 17.80 -28.35 4.33
CA ASP A 237 17.18 -27.19 4.99
C ASP A 237 16.50 -27.54 6.34
N ARG A 238 17.22 -27.30 7.45
CA ARG A 238 16.78 -27.54 8.84
C ARG A 238 15.44 -26.87 9.20
N ALA A 239 15.07 -25.81 8.51
CA ALA A 239 13.86 -25.05 8.77
C ALA A 239 12.59 -25.86 8.47
N VAL A 240 12.61 -26.70 7.43
CA VAL A 240 11.50 -27.59 7.06
C VAL A 240 11.34 -28.70 8.10
N GLU A 241 12.46 -29.29 8.56
CA GLU A 241 12.44 -30.29 9.63
C GLU A 241 11.91 -29.72 10.96
N SER A 242 12.32 -28.51 11.33
CA SER A 242 11.80 -27.82 12.52
C SER A 242 10.29 -27.55 12.44
N ALA A 243 9.80 -27.08 11.29
CA ALA A 243 8.38 -26.84 11.06
C ALA A 243 7.55 -28.15 11.09
N LEU A 244 8.08 -29.23 10.50
CA LEU A 244 7.48 -30.57 10.53
C LEU A 244 7.44 -31.16 11.96
N LEU A 245 8.49 -30.97 12.75
CA LEU A 245 8.53 -31.36 14.16
C LEU A 245 7.48 -30.60 14.98
N PHE A 246 7.31 -29.30 14.73
CA PHE A 246 6.29 -28.46 15.39
C PHE A 246 4.85 -28.88 15.02
N LEU A 247 4.61 -29.19 13.75
CA LEU A 247 3.33 -29.74 13.27
C LEU A 247 2.99 -31.07 13.94
N ASN A 248 3.99 -31.93 14.16
CA ASN A 248 3.81 -33.22 14.82
C ASN A 248 3.65 -33.12 16.35
N ALA A 249 4.07 -32.00 16.96
CA ALA A 249 3.91 -31.73 18.39
C ALA A 249 2.57 -31.06 18.75
N SER A 250 1.86 -30.46 17.80
CA SER A 250 0.56 -29.79 18.04
C SER A 250 -0.64 -30.73 17.86
N PRO A 251 -1.69 -30.65 18.71
CA PRO A 251 -2.87 -31.50 18.60
C PRO A 251 -3.61 -31.24 17.28
N ALA A 252 -3.87 -32.31 16.52
CA ALA A 252 -4.40 -32.22 15.16
C ALA A 252 -5.82 -31.62 15.10
N SER A 253 -6.00 -30.57 14.30
CA SER A 253 -7.32 -30.11 13.87
C SER A 253 -7.94 -31.09 12.87
N PRO A 254 -9.29 -31.15 12.73
CA PRO A 254 -9.97 -32.06 11.81
C PRO A 254 -9.54 -31.89 10.34
N GLU A 255 -9.22 -30.67 9.92
CA GLU A 255 -8.74 -30.35 8.56
C GLU A 255 -7.38 -31.00 8.26
N ARG A 256 -6.50 -31.16 9.27
CA ARG A 256 -5.17 -31.80 9.11
C ARG A 256 -5.23 -33.31 8.87
N ARG A 257 -6.36 -33.98 9.16
CA ARG A 257 -6.53 -35.42 8.82
C ARG A 257 -6.83 -35.65 7.33
N ALA A 258 -7.34 -34.64 6.62
CA ALA A 258 -7.68 -34.76 5.21
C ALA A 258 -6.45 -34.66 4.31
N MET A 259 -5.42 -33.90 4.71
CA MET A 259 -4.16 -33.74 3.95
C MET A 259 -3.18 -34.92 4.11
N ARG A 260 -3.43 -35.87 5.03
CA ARG A 260 -2.59 -37.07 5.27
C ARG A 260 -3.05 -38.30 4.47
N ARG A 261 -3.90 -38.14 3.45
CA ARG A 261 -4.39 -39.22 2.56
C ARG A 261 -4.12 -38.86 1.12
#